data_AF-A0A353DFF1-F1
#
_entry.id   AF-A0A353DFF1-F1
#
_cell.length_a   1.000
_cell.length_b   1.000
_cell.length_c   1.000
_cell.angle_alpha   90.00
_cell.angle_beta   90.00
_cell.angle_gamma   90.00
#
_symmetry.space_group_name_H-M   'P 1'
#
loop_
_entity.id
_entity.type
_entity.pdbx_description
1 polymer ?
#
loop_
_entity_poly.entity_id
_entity_poly.type
_entity_poly.pdbx_seq_one_letter_code
_entity_poly.pdbx_strand_id
1 'polypeptide(L)' 'SLSSLSGRGGKLSKRRNDFPRTLYHDQVLKPQNCGAPLINRKGEVVGLNIARALRHRSLAIPAKTVNEVAKKLRR' A
#
# COMPACT_ATOMS: atom_id res chain seq x y z
N SER A 1 -0.45 0.85 -22.46
CA SER A 1 -0.86 -0.01 -21.33
C SER A 1 -1.37 0.87 -20.18
N LEU A 2 -2.31 0.39 -19.36
CA LEU A 2 -2.80 1.12 -18.18
C LEU A 2 -1.65 1.57 -17.24
N SER A 3 -0.59 0.76 -17.19
CA SER A 3 0.64 1.08 -16.44
C SER A 3 1.43 2.24 -17.06
N SER A 4 1.49 2.36 -18.39
CA SER A 4 2.24 3.45 -19.07
C SER A 4 1.53 4.79 -18.91
N LEU A 5 0.19 4.79 -18.98
CA LEU A 5 -0.64 5.97 -18.70
C LEU A 5 -0.49 6.43 -17.24
N SER A 6 -0.55 5.49 -16.30
CA SER A 6 -0.44 5.80 -14.88
C SER A 6 0.94 6.36 -14.48
N GLY A 7 2.01 5.87 -15.12
CA GLY A 7 3.38 6.31 -14.85
C GLY A 7 3.68 7.77 -15.22
N ARG A 8 2.87 8.40 -16.08
CA ARG A 8 3.02 9.83 -16.41
C ARG A 8 2.78 10.75 -15.21
N GLY A 9 2.01 10.29 -14.21
CA GLY A 9 1.79 11.01 -12.96
C GLY A 9 2.88 10.78 -11.91
N GLY A 10 4.04 10.24 -12.28
CA GLY A 10 5.17 9.94 -11.39
C GLY A 10 5.47 8.44 -11.29
N LYS A 11 6.60 8.10 -10.67
CA LYS A 11 7.10 6.72 -10.56
C LYS A 11 6.09 5.81 -9.85
N LEU A 12 5.80 4.65 -10.47
CA LEU A 12 5.04 3.56 -9.86
C LEU A 12 5.98 2.57 -9.17
N SER A 13 5.49 1.83 -8.18
CA SER A 13 6.28 0.82 -7.49
C SER A 13 6.59 -0.37 -8.40
N LYS A 14 7.83 -0.90 -8.38
CA LYS A 14 8.19 -2.09 -9.18
C LYS A 14 7.29 -3.29 -8.84
N ARG A 15 7.16 -3.60 -7.54
CA ARG A 15 6.18 -4.55 -7.00
C ARG A 15 4.88 -3.81 -6.69
N ARG A 16 3.83 -4.02 -7.50
CA ARG A 16 2.54 -3.31 -7.36
C ARG A 16 1.30 -4.08 -7.81
N ASN A 17 1.46 -5.32 -8.27
CA ASN A 17 0.39 -6.15 -8.82
C ASN A 17 0.24 -7.43 -7.99
N ASP A 18 -0.69 -8.31 -8.34
CA ASP A 18 -0.72 -9.70 -7.85
C ASP A 18 -0.63 -9.81 -6.31
N PHE A 19 -1.27 -8.87 -5.62
CA PHE A 19 -1.47 -8.95 -4.18
C PHE A 19 -2.88 -9.48 -3.95
N PRO A 20 -3.05 -10.63 -3.28
CA PRO A 20 -4.37 -11.27 -3.15
C PRO A 20 -5.35 -10.44 -2.30
N ARG A 21 -4.85 -9.62 -1.36
CA ARG A 21 -5.68 -8.75 -0.52
C ARG A 21 -4.92 -7.47 -0.18
N THR A 22 -5.47 -6.33 -0.59
CA THR A 22 -4.96 -4.99 -0.26
C THR A 22 -6.12 -4.02 -0.06
N LEU A 23 -5.89 -2.97 0.74
CA LEU A 23 -6.70 -1.78 0.79
C LEU A 23 -6.25 -0.82 -0.31
N TYR A 24 -7.20 -0.14 -0.95
CA TYR A 24 -6.93 0.93 -1.91
C TYR A 24 -7.13 2.28 -1.24
N HIS A 25 -6.22 3.20 -1.50
CA HIS A 25 -6.36 4.60 -1.11
C HIS A 25 -5.74 5.50 -2.17
N ASP A 26 -6.09 6.78 -2.14
CA ASP A 26 -5.71 7.79 -3.14
C ASP A 26 -4.55 8.69 -2.69
N GLN A 27 -4.13 8.59 -1.42
CA GLN A 27 -2.97 9.34 -0.93
C GLN A 27 -1.73 9.04 -1.78
N VAL A 28 -0.98 10.11 -2.07
CA VAL A 28 0.28 10.03 -2.82
C VAL A 28 1.31 9.29 -1.98
N LEU A 29 1.59 8.03 -2.35
CA LEU A 29 2.58 7.22 -1.69
C LEU A 29 3.95 7.41 -2.35
N LYS A 30 4.87 8.08 -1.64
CA LYS A 30 6.28 8.17 -2.03
C LYS A 30 7.02 6.87 -1.69
N PRO A 31 8.08 6.48 -2.42
CA PRO A 31 8.84 5.27 -2.13
C PRO A 31 9.34 5.16 -0.69
N GLN A 32 9.76 6.27 -0.09
CA GLN A 32 10.26 6.34 1.29
C GLN A 32 9.16 6.11 2.34
N ASN A 33 7.89 6.24 1.95
CA ASN A 33 6.75 6.07 2.84
C ASN A 33 6.17 4.64 2.77
N CYS A 34 6.70 3.76 1.92
CA CYS A 34 6.38 2.35 1.98
C CYS A 34 6.85 1.78 3.32
N GLY A 35 6.02 0.99 3.99
CA GLY A 35 6.23 0.52 5.36
C GLY A 35 5.67 1.47 6.43
N ALA A 36 5.17 2.65 6.08
CA ALA A 36 4.45 3.51 7.02
C ALA A 36 3.02 3.00 7.28
N PRO A 37 2.44 3.27 8.46
CA PRO A 37 1.05 2.95 8.74
C PRO A 37 0.10 3.78 7.86
N LEU A 38 -0.97 3.14 7.39
CA LEU A 38 -2.15 3.82 6.84
C LEU A 38 -3.11 4.09 8.00
N ILE A 39 -3.44 5.36 8.21
CA ILE A 39 -4.24 5.82 9.36
C ILE A 39 -5.57 6.37 8.86
N ASN A 40 -6.67 6.10 9.58
CA ASN A 40 -7.99 6.64 9.28
C ASN A 40 -8.25 8.00 9.99
N ARG A 41 -9.44 8.57 9.80
CA ARG A 41 -9.82 9.87 10.37
C ARG A 41 -9.89 9.91 11.91
N LYS A 42 -9.91 8.74 12.56
CA LYS A 42 -9.91 8.61 14.03
C LYS A 42 -8.52 8.43 14.62
N GLY A 43 -7.47 8.42 13.79
CA GLY A 43 -6.10 8.14 14.24
C GLY A 43 -5.79 6.64 14.37
N GLU A 44 -6.65 5.76 13.89
CA GLU A 44 -6.46 4.31 14.00
C GLU A 44 -5.65 3.77 12.81
N VAL A 45 -4.71 2.86 13.08
CA VAL A 45 -3.93 2.16 12.04
C VAL A 45 -4.82 1.11 11.37
N VAL A 46 -5.13 1.31 10.10
CA VAL A 46 -5.97 0.40 9.30
C VAL A 46 -5.17 -0.45 8.32
N GLY A 47 -3.90 -0.12 8.07
CA GLY A 47 -3.02 -0.91 7.23
C GLY A 47 -1.57 -0.47 7.21
N LEU A 48 -0.79 -1.09 6.32
CA LEU A 48 0.63 -0.81 6.08
C LEU A 48 0.84 -0.48 4.60
N ASN A 49 1.31 0.71 4.28
CA ASN A 49 1.52 1.14 2.90
C ASN A 49 2.60 0.31 2.21
N ILE A 50 2.36 -0.16 0.98
CA ILE A 50 3.31 -1.05 0.28
C ILE A 50 3.66 -0.63 -1.15
N ALA A 51 2.74 -0.01 -1.89
CA ALA A 51 2.97 0.26 -3.29
C ALA A 51 2.08 1.36 -3.85
N ARG A 52 2.64 2.19 -4.73
CA ARG A 52 1.85 3.00 -5.66
C ARG A 52 1.59 2.18 -6.92
N ALA A 53 0.34 1.82 -7.15
CA ALA A 53 -0.06 0.90 -8.21
C ALA A 53 -0.49 1.62 -9.50
N LEU A 54 -1.30 2.66 -9.37
CA LEU A 54 -1.80 3.47 -10.49
C LEU A 54 -1.72 4.95 -10.13
N ARG A 55 -2.08 5.82 -11.08
CA ARG A 55 -2.11 7.28 -10.86
C ARG A 55 -2.94 7.67 -9.62
N HIS A 56 -4.06 6.99 -9.40
CA HIS A 56 -5.04 7.26 -8.34
C HIS A 56 -5.08 6.17 -7.25
N ARG A 57 -4.16 5.19 -7.29
CA ARG A 57 -4.25 3.99 -6.44
C ARG A 57 -2.92 3.68 -5.79
N SER A 58 -2.90 3.84 -4.48
CA SER A 58 -1.90 3.30 -3.57
C SER A 58 -2.48 2.11 -2.83
N LEU A 59 -1.62 1.19 -2.43
CA LEU A 59 -1.96 -0.09 -1.82
C LEU A 59 -1.43 -0.14 -0.40
N ALA A 60 -2.26 -0.66 0.51
CA ALA A 60 -1.85 -1.02 1.85
C ALA A 60 -2.25 -2.47 2.18
N ILE A 61 -1.44 -3.18 2.96
CA ILE A 61 -1.82 -4.46 3.56
C ILE A 61 -2.77 -4.15 4.72
N PRO A 62 -3.95 -4.80 4.84
CA PRO A 62 -4.83 -4.60 5.99
C PRO A 62 -4.13 -4.89 7.32
N ALA A 63 -4.38 -4.07 8.35
CA ALA A 63 -3.74 -4.20 9.66
C ALA A 63 -3.91 -5.61 10.27
N LYS A 64 -5.08 -6.24 10.06
CA LYS A 64 -5.33 -7.64 10.48
C LYS A 64 -4.29 -8.60 9.91
N THR A 65 -4.03 -8.53 8.60
CA THR A 65 -3.07 -9.40 7.92
C THR A 65 -1.63 -9.12 8.40
N VAL A 66 -1.28 -7.85 8.61
CA VAL A 66 0.03 -7.48 9.18
C VAL A 66 0.21 -8.10 10.57
N ASN A 67 -0.78 -7.98 11.45
CA ASN A 67 -0.73 -8.51 12.80
C ASN A 67 -0.65 -10.05 12.83
N GLU A 68 -1.41 -10.73 11.95
CA GLU A 68 -1.35 -12.18 11.82
C GLU A 68 0.06 -12.66 11.41
N VAL A 69 0.67 -12.02 10.42
CA VAL A 69 2.04 -12.35 9.98
C VAL A 69 3.06 -12.02 11.05
N ALA A 70 2.99 -10.84 11.67
CA ALA A 70 3.89 -10.45 12.75
C ALA A 70 3.84 -11.43 13.92
N LYS A 71 2.65 -11.92 14.28
CA LYS A 71 2.49 -12.95 15.32
C LYS A 71 3.16 -14.28 14.94
N LYS A 72 3.10 -14.67 13.67
CA LYS A 72 3.76 -15.89 13.16
C LYS A 72 5.28 -15.77 13.17
N LEU A 73 5.83 -14.59 12.80
CA LEU A 73 7.27 -14.33 12.73
C LEU A 73 7.94 -14.15 14.10
N ARG A 74 7.16 -13.84 15.14
CA ARG A 74 7.65 -13.70 16.53
C ARG A 74 7.77 -15.03 17.28
N ARG A 75 7.43 -16.15 16.64
CA ARG A 75 7.57 -17.51 17.16
C ARG A 75 8.76 -18.16 16.49
#